data_AF-A0A7C2QFN0-F1
#
_entry.id   AF-A0A7C2QFN0-F1
#
_cell.length_a   1.000
_cell.length_b   1.000
_cell.length_c   1.000
_cell.angle_alpha   90.00
_cell.angle_beta   90.00
_cell.angle_gamma   90.00
#
_symmetry.space_group_name_H-M   'P 1'
#
loop_
_entity.id
_entity.type
_entity.pdbx_description
1 polymer ?
#
loop_
_entity_poly.entity_id
_entity_poly.type
_entity_poly.pdbx_seq_one_letter_code
_entity_poly.pdbx_strand_id
1 'polypeptide(L)'
;ISYTLDAEGNRLSQTVNGVTTTFSYNADDQLLSTSGGFNNSYTYNANGEQVSRVLNGVIYTLSWDHDGQLVGISGNGNVVTFGYDALGRRVSRTVNGTTCQLVHDGDKIIVERQGSAVTAVYSYGNALVARNGEVVLPDGLGTTRATVNSLQALTSTLTTEAFGNAVAQWGSSANPYRFAGAWGYRDDGDAGLLHVGARYYDPQVGRFISRDAVLSEHPYLYCEHEPVNRVDPSGRKTYEWLEVAGGLIASVGGLVAIVNPPAGSVIAFVGALVGGIGLGLHLGELIADALFPIDEEHLYIPPPSIPPVPQPPRSSEDDGRLLPPWHDPLNPYAPTPTLSM
;
A
#
# COMPACT_ATOMS: atom_id res chain seq x y z
N ILE A 1 6.48 1.22 -16.27
CA ILE A 1 5.85 2.56 -16.24
C ILE A 1 6.98 3.58 -16.35
N SER A 2 6.80 4.65 -17.13
CA SER A 2 7.81 5.69 -17.33
C SER A 2 7.18 7.08 -17.29
N TYR A 3 7.95 8.09 -16.91
CA TYR A 3 7.53 9.48 -16.83
C TYR A 3 8.59 10.37 -17.48
N THR A 4 8.17 11.50 -18.05
CA THR A 4 9.07 12.59 -18.45
C THR A 4 8.65 13.86 -17.74
N LEU A 5 9.62 14.70 -17.38
CA LEU A 5 9.41 15.89 -16.57
C LEU A 5 9.94 17.14 -17.30
N ASP A 6 9.39 18.31 -17.01
CA ASP A 6 10.03 19.59 -17.35
C ASP A 6 11.10 19.97 -16.30
N ALA A 7 11.67 21.17 -16.41
CA ALA A 7 12.73 21.64 -15.52
C ALA A 7 12.21 21.93 -14.10
N GLU A 8 10.94 22.31 -14.00
CA GLU A 8 10.21 22.60 -12.76
C GLU A 8 9.66 21.33 -12.10
N GLY A 9 9.89 20.16 -12.70
CA GLY A 9 9.41 18.90 -12.18
C GLY A 9 7.88 18.79 -12.29
N ASN A 10 7.24 19.30 -13.32
CA ASN A 10 5.92 18.87 -13.73
C ASN A 10 6.04 17.69 -14.70
N ARG A 11 5.15 16.71 -14.56
CA ARG A 11 5.07 15.55 -15.46
C ARG A 11 4.59 15.99 -16.83
N LEU A 12 5.41 15.89 -17.87
CA LEU A 12 5.05 16.16 -19.28
C LEU A 12 4.39 14.95 -19.94
N SER A 13 4.83 13.74 -19.59
CA SER A 13 4.22 12.51 -20.07
C SER A 13 4.31 11.37 -19.06
N GLN A 14 3.41 10.39 -19.20
CA GLN A 14 3.44 9.13 -18.50
C GLN A 14 3.04 8.00 -19.44
N THR A 15 3.75 6.88 -19.37
CA THR A 15 3.39 5.65 -20.08
C THR A 15 3.11 4.53 -19.08
N VAL A 16 1.86 4.07 -19.05
CA VAL A 16 1.41 2.92 -18.25
C VAL A 16 0.92 1.84 -19.20
N ASN A 17 1.44 0.62 -19.08
CA ASN A 17 1.06 -0.53 -19.92
C ASN A 17 1.09 -0.24 -21.42
N GLY A 18 2.07 0.54 -21.88
CA GLY A 18 2.22 0.92 -23.30
C GLY A 18 1.33 2.07 -23.78
N VAL A 19 0.45 2.60 -22.93
CA VAL A 19 -0.42 3.75 -23.24
C VAL A 19 0.21 5.02 -22.69
N THR A 20 0.42 6.00 -23.56
CA THR A 20 1.01 7.30 -23.19
C THR A 20 -0.07 8.36 -22.99
N THR A 21 0.02 9.07 -21.86
CA THR A 21 -0.72 10.30 -21.58
C THR A 21 0.26 11.47 -21.54
N THR A 22 -0.10 12.58 -22.17
CA THR A 22 0.63 13.85 -22.14
C THR A 22 -0.10 14.86 -21.28
N PHE A 23 0.63 15.84 -20.74
CA PHE A 23 0.13 16.81 -19.77
C PHE A 23 0.54 18.21 -20.23
N SER A 24 -0.34 19.20 -20.04
CA SER A 24 -0.08 20.60 -20.37
C SER A 24 -0.29 21.49 -19.15
N TYR A 25 0.58 22.48 -18.98
CA TYR A 25 0.58 23.39 -17.84
C TYR A 25 0.59 24.84 -18.31
N ASN A 26 0.16 25.76 -17.45
CA ASN A 26 0.42 27.19 -17.63
C ASN A 26 1.71 27.62 -16.91
N ALA A 27 2.03 28.92 -16.97
CA ALA A 27 3.20 29.50 -16.32
C ALA A 27 3.13 29.51 -14.78
N ASP A 28 2.00 29.13 -14.19
CA ASP A 28 1.74 29.05 -12.76
C ASP A 28 1.82 27.62 -12.21
N ASP A 29 2.38 26.68 -13.01
CA ASP A 29 2.41 25.23 -12.77
C ASP A 29 1.04 24.58 -12.57
N GLN A 30 -0.01 25.16 -13.13
CA GLN A 30 -1.35 24.59 -13.07
C GLN A 30 -1.54 23.62 -14.23
N LEU A 31 -1.86 22.36 -13.92
CA LEU A 31 -2.19 21.36 -14.93
C LEU A 31 -3.48 21.77 -15.64
N LEU A 32 -3.45 22.07 -16.94
CA LEU A 32 -4.61 22.52 -17.71
C LEU A 32 -5.37 21.35 -18.35
N SER A 33 -4.64 20.37 -18.88
CA SER A 33 -5.25 19.20 -19.52
C SER A 33 -4.30 18.03 -19.64
N THR A 34 -4.90 16.84 -19.78
CA THR A 34 -4.22 15.62 -20.20
C THR A 34 -4.79 15.12 -21.52
N SER A 35 -3.97 14.44 -22.33
CA SER A 35 -4.44 13.83 -23.58
C SER A 35 -3.73 12.53 -23.92
N GLY A 36 -4.39 11.68 -24.72
CA GLY A 36 -3.89 10.36 -25.09
C GLY A 36 -4.58 9.27 -24.27
N GLY A 37 -3.87 8.68 -23.30
CA GLY A 37 -4.40 7.60 -22.46
C GLY A 37 -5.65 7.96 -21.66
N PHE A 38 -5.72 9.19 -21.14
CA PHE A 38 -6.94 9.75 -20.57
C PHE A 38 -7.02 11.25 -20.87
N ASN A 39 -8.24 11.72 -21.17
CA ASN A 39 -8.49 13.08 -21.64
C ASN A 39 -9.28 13.83 -20.57
N ASN A 40 -8.57 14.63 -19.79
CA ASN A 40 -9.13 15.45 -18.73
C ASN A 40 -8.77 16.91 -18.95
N SER A 41 -9.56 17.82 -18.40
CA SER A 41 -9.24 19.25 -18.35
C SER A 41 -9.50 19.83 -16.97
N TYR A 42 -8.79 20.89 -16.63
CA TYR A 42 -8.83 21.50 -15.30
C TYR A 42 -8.74 23.01 -15.41
N THR A 43 -9.36 23.71 -14.46
CA THR A 43 -9.31 25.16 -14.34
C THR A 43 -9.11 25.57 -12.89
N TYR A 44 -8.52 26.74 -12.68
CA TYR A 44 -8.11 27.23 -11.38
C TYR A 44 -8.59 28.66 -11.18
N ASN A 45 -8.79 29.04 -9.93
CA ASN A 45 -9.00 30.45 -9.56
C ASN A 45 -7.67 31.19 -9.38
N ALA A 46 -7.75 32.48 -9.05
CA ALA A 46 -6.59 33.34 -8.83
C ALA A 46 -5.71 32.91 -7.63
N ASN A 47 -6.27 32.15 -6.67
CA ASN A 47 -5.52 31.60 -5.54
C ASN A 47 -4.76 30.31 -5.91
N GLY A 48 -4.97 29.79 -7.13
CA GLY A 48 -4.38 28.54 -7.59
C GLY A 48 -5.08 27.30 -7.05
N GLU A 49 -6.36 27.42 -6.70
CA GLU A 49 -7.20 26.29 -6.32
C GLU A 49 -7.97 25.80 -7.53
N GLN A 50 -7.98 24.50 -7.76
CA GLN A 50 -8.73 23.91 -8.86
C GLN A 50 -10.24 24.10 -8.63
N VAL A 51 -10.93 24.81 -9.54
CA VAL A 51 -12.37 25.11 -9.44
C VAL A 51 -13.23 24.27 -10.37
N SER A 52 -12.64 23.68 -11.42
CA SER A 52 -13.33 22.69 -12.23
C SER A 52 -12.37 21.64 -12.76
N ARG A 53 -12.88 20.43 -12.91
CA ARG A 53 -12.23 19.33 -13.60
C ARG A 53 -13.22 18.58 -14.46
N VAL A 54 -12.82 18.20 -15.66
CA VAL A 54 -13.58 17.32 -16.56
C VAL A 54 -12.89 15.98 -16.59
N LEU A 55 -13.56 14.94 -16.10
CA LEU A 55 -13.03 13.58 -16.05
C LEU A 55 -13.92 12.67 -16.88
N ASN A 56 -13.35 12.04 -17.91
CA ASN A 56 -14.09 11.15 -18.81
C ASN A 56 -15.40 11.78 -19.35
N GLY A 57 -15.36 13.08 -19.68
CA GLY A 57 -16.51 13.84 -20.16
C GLY A 57 -17.49 14.34 -19.08
N VAL A 58 -17.28 14.00 -17.81
CA VAL A 58 -18.09 14.48 -16.69
C VAL A 58 -17.45 15.71 -16.06
N ILE A 59 -18.23 16.79 -15.96
CA ILE A 59 -17.79 18.04 -15.31
C ILE A 59 -18.02 17.94 -13.81
N TYR A 60 -16.98 18.25 -13.04
CA TYR A 60 -17.04 18.47 -11.61
C TYR A 60 -16.64 19.92 -11.31
N THR A 61 -17.42 20.58 -10.46
CA THR A 61 -17.14 21.92 -9.93
C THR A 61 -16.71 21.79 -8.47
N LEU A 62 -15.66 22.51 -8.11
CA LEU A 62 -15.05 22.49 -6.78
C LEU A 62 -15.18 23.88 -6.16
N SER A 63 -15.63 23.93 -4.90
CA SER A 63 -15.83 25.16 -4.15
C SER A 63 -14.92 25.20 -2.93
N TRP A 64 -14.29 26.35 -2.71
CA TRP A 64 -13.30 26.57 -1.67
C TRP A 64 -13.76 27.70 -0.75
N ASP A 65 -13.38 27.64 0.53
CA ASP A 65 -13.58 28.74 1.47
C ASP A 65 -12.40 29.71 1.49
N HIS A 66 -12.47 30.72 2.35
CA HIS A 66 -11.43 31.74 2.48
C HIS A 66 -10.12 31.23 3.09
N ASP A 67 -10.14 30.06 3.75
CA ASP A 67 -8.97 29.44 4.37
C ASP A 67 -8.29 28.45 3.41
N GLY A 68 -8.77 28.37 2.17
CA GLY A 68 -8.27 27.47 1.15
C GLY A 68 -8.65 26.01 1.38
N GLN A 69 -9.77 25.76 2.08
CA GLN A 69 -10.30 24.42 2.32
C GLN A 69 -11.37 24.10 1.27
N LEU A 70 -11.32 22.89 0.70
CA LEU A 70 -12.32 22.44 -0.26
C LEU A 70 -13.63 22.17 0.48
N VAL A 71 -14.63 23.02 0.32
CA VAL A 71 -15.92 22.90 1.02
C VAL A 71 -17.00 22.20 0.21
N GLY A 72 -16.78 21.98 -1.09
CA GLY A 72 -17.72 21.19 -1.88
C GLY A 72 -17.24 20.72 -3.25
N ILE A 73 -17.88 19.66 -3.72
CA ILE A 73 -17.74 19.09 -5.06
C ILE A 73 -19.14 18.83 -5.61
N SER A 74 -19.42 19.31 -6.82
CA SER A 74 -20.68 19.03 -7.53
C SER A 74 -20.38 18.45 -8.90
N GLY A 75 -20.96 17.29 -9.23
CA GLY A 75 -20.77 16.64 -10.52
C GLY A 75 -21.35 15.23 -10.53
N ASN A 76 -21.62 14.69 -11.73
CA ASN A 76 -22.20 13.35 -11.90
C ASN A 76 -23.50 13.11 -11.11
N GLY A 77 -24.33 14.14 -10.94
CA GLY A 77 -25.57 14.07 -10.15
C GLY A 77 -25.38 14.07 -8.63
N ASN A 78 -24.15 14.18 -8.13
CA ASN A 78 -23.85 14.28 -6.70
C ASN A 78 -23.46 15.70 -6.32
N VAL A 79 -23.91 16.13 -5.15
CA VAL A 79 -23.41 17.31 -4.44
C VAL A 79 -22.83 16.83 -3.12
N VAL A 80 -21.52 17.04 -2.97
CA VAL A 80 -20.76 16.73 -1.77
C VAL A 80 -20.35 18.02 -1.10
N THR A 81 -20.57 18.16 0.20
CA THR A 81 -20.03 19.25 1.01
C THR A 81 -19.20 18.73 2.16
N PHE A 82 -18.22 19.52 2.58
CA PHE A 82 -17.30 19.19 3.65
C PHE A 82 -17.36 20.25 4.74
N GLY A 83 -17.24 19.81 5.99
CA GLY A 83 -17.11 20.69 7.15
C GLY A 83 -15.78 20.45 7.85
N TYR A 84 -15.22 21.52 8.40
CA TYR A 84 -13.91 21.53 9.03
C TYR A 84 -13.99 22.12 10.44
N ASP A 85 -13.09 21.69 11.31
CA ASP A 85 -12.91 22.32 12.61
C ASP A 85 -11.91 23.48 12.55
N ALA A 86 -11.71 24.17 13.68
CA ALA A 86 -10.80 25.30 13.79
C ALA A 86 -9.31 24.95 13.57
N LEU A 87 -8.96 23.65 13.54
CA LEU A 87 -7.61 23.19 13.22
C LEU A 87 -7.47 22.84 11.72
N GLY A 88 -8.54 23.01 10.94
CA GLY A 88 -8.59 22.67 9.52
C GLY A 88 -8.74 21.17 9.26
N ARG A 89 -9.13 20.36 10.26
CA ARG A 89 -9.39 18.94 10.06
C ARG A 89 -10.82 18.76 9.54
N ARG A 90 -11.00 17.92 8.52
CA ARG A 90 -12.33 17.58 8.02
C ARG A 90 -13.11 16.80 9.08
N VAL A 91 -14.22 17.36 9.56
CA VAL A 91 -15.09 16.77 10.60
C VAL A 91 -16.45 16.34 10.09
N SER A 92 -16.82 16.72 8.87
CA SER A 92 -18.04 16.20 8.24
C SER A 92 -17.91 16.09 6.73
N ARG A 93 -18.68 15.16 6.18
CA ARG A 93 -18.90 14.98 4.74
C ARG A 93 -20.37 14.71 4.51
N THR A 94 -21.01 15.50 3.67
CA THR A 94 -22.42 15.38 3.33
C THR A 94 -22.57 15.07 1.85
N VAL A 95 -23.21 13.96 1.49
CA VAL A 95 -23.50 13.59 0.10
C VAL A 95 -25.01 13.61 -0.12
N ASN A 96 -25.48 14.46 -1.02
CA ASN A 96 -26.91 14.57 -1.37
C ASN A 96 -27.82 14.66 -0.12
N GLY A 97 -27.42 15.46 0.87
CA GLY A 97 -28.15 15.67 2.13
C GLY A 97 -27.88 14.62 3.23
N THR A 98 -27.13 13.56 2.95
CA THR A 98 -26.73 12.57 3.96
C THR A 98 -25.39 12.91 4.58
N THR A 99 -25.37 13.29 5.86
CA THR A 99 -24.17 13.72 6.57
C THR A 99 -23.53 12.58 7.37
N CYS A 100 -22.24 12.36 7.11
CA CYS A 100 -21.34 11.59 7.94
C CYS A 100 -20.46 12.55 8.77
N GLN A 101 -20.39 12.35 10.08
CA GLN A 101 -19.48 13.03 10.99
C GLN A 101 -18.23 12.18 11.23
N LEU A 102 -17.08 12.84 11.27
CA LEU A 102 -15.78 12.26 11.48
C LEU A 102 -15.29 12.67 12.87
N VAL A 103 -15.17 11.71 13.78
CA VAL A 103 -14.71 11.93 15.15
C VAL A 103 -13.22 11.62 15.22
N HIS A 104 -12.45 12.56 15.77
CA HIS A 104 -11.00 12.52 15.79
C HIS A 104 -10.43 12.24 17.17
N ASP A 105 -9.28 11.57 17.20
CA ASP A 105 -8.31 11.54 18.30
C ASP A 105 -6.95 11.95 17.74
N GLY A 106 -6.42 13.10 18.17
CA GLY A 106 -5.35 13.80 17.44
C GLY A 106 -5.76 14.03 15.98
N ASP A 107 -4.88 13.71 15.02
CA ASP A 107 -5.18 13.84 13.59
C ASP A 107 -5.84 12.59 12.97
N LYS A 108 -6.14 11.57 13.79
CA LYS A 108 -6.70 10.29 13.33
C LYS A 108 -8.21 10.29 13.49
N ILE A 109 -8.93 9.92 12.43
CA ILE A 109 -10.37 9.64 12.52
C ILE A 109 -10.55 8.28 13.21
N ILE A 110 -11.15 8.27 14.40
CA ILE A 110 -11.40 7.04 15.16
C ILE A 110 -12.82 6.49 14.96
N VAL A 111 -13.79 7.35 14.63
CA VAL A 111 -15.19 6.97 14.48
C VAL A 111 -15.87 7.76 13.37
N GLU A 112 -16.74 7.09 12.61
CA GLU A 112 -17.72 7.73 11.72
C GLU A 112 -19.13 7.59 12.28
N ARG A 113 -19.94 8.64 12.13
CA ARG A 113 -21.33 8.64 12.57
C ARG A 113 -22.27 9.23 11.53
N GLN A 114 -23.46 8.65 11.44
CA GLN A 114 -24.59 9.22 10.72
C GLN A 114 -25.73 9.43 11.71
N GLY A 115 -25.97 10.68 12.12
CA GLY A 115 -26.82 10.98 13.27
C GLY A 115 -26.28 10.33 14.54
N SER A 116 -27.09 9.56 15.25
CA SER A 116 -26.67 8.83 16.45
C SER A 116 -26.02 7.47 16.16
N ALA A 117 -26.07 6.99 14.91
CA ALA A 117 -25.54 5.67 14.55
C ALA A 117 -24.03 5.76 14.28
N VAL A 118 -23.26 4.86 14.91
CA VAL A 118 -21.85 4.63 14.57
C VAL A 118 -21.78 3.74 13.33
N THR A 119 -21.19 4.27 12.25
CA THR A 119 -21.08 3.57 10.96
C THR A 119 -19.69 2.96 10.75
N ALA A 120 -18.66 3.51 11.39
CA ALA A 120 -17.32 2.96 11.40
C ALA A 120 -16.59 3.21 12.71
N VAL A 121 -15.77 2.24 13.11
CA VAL A 121 -14.77 2.36 14.17
C VAL A 121 -13.42 1.96 13.58
N TYR A 122 -12.42 2.81 13.79
CA TYR A 122 -11.05 2.62 13.34
C TYR A 122 -10.16 2.28 14.53
N SER A 123 -9.43 1.18 14.41
CA SER A 123 -8.45 0.73 15.40
C SER A 123 -7.05 1.03 14.89
N TYR A 124 -6.27 1.74 15.71
CA TYR A 124 -4.91 2.14 15.38
C TYR A 124 -3.89 1.50 16.32
N GLY A 125 -2.72 1.17 15.77
CA GLY A 125 -1.47 1.11 16.51
C GLY A 125 -0.62 2.32 16.10
N ASN A 126 0.60 2.07 15.63
CA ASN A 126 1.41 3.12 14.98
C ASN A 126 0.72 3.65 13.71
N ALA A 127 0.10 2.76 12.93
CA ALA A 127 -0.74 3.05 11.77
C ALA A 127 -2.13 2.42 11.91
N LEU A 128 -3.01 2.62 10.92
CA LEU A 128 -4.31 1.97 10.88
C LEU A 128 -4.16 0.45 10.86
N VAL A 129 -4.84 -0.24 11.78
CA VAL A 129 -4.83 -1.70 11.89
C VAL A 129 -6.12 -2.29 11.35
N ALA A 130 -7.27 -1.70 11.68
CA ALA A 130 -8.56 -2.24 11.25
C ALA A 130 -9.67 -1.19 11.17
N ARG A 131 -10.68 -1.45 10.33
CA ARG A 131 -11.97 -0.74 10.29
C ARG A 131 -13.10 -1.74 10.50
N ASN A 132 -13.90 -1.59 11.55
CA ASN A 132 -15.00 -2.52 11.88
C ASN A 132 -14.57 -4.01 11.88
N GLY A 133 -13.34 -4.30 12.29
CA GLY A 133 -12.77 -5.65 12.27
C GLY A 133 -12.23 -6.14 10.91
N GLU A 134 -12.39 -5.38 9.83
CA GLU A 134 -11.62 -5.59 8.60
C GLU A 134 -10.18 -5.14 8.82
N VAL A 135 -9.22 -6.07 8.79
CA VAL A 135 -7.80 -5.80 9.05
C VAL A 135 -7.12 -5.34 7.76
N VAL A 136 -6.27 -4.33 7.90
CA VAL A 136 -5.60 -3.65 6.79
C VAL A 136 -4.14 -4.11 6.72
N LEU A 137 -3.66 -4.47 5.51
CA LEU A 137 -2.31 -4.94 5.26
C LEU A 137 -1.58 -3.95 4.32
N PRO A 138 -0.84 -2.97 4.85
CA PRO A 138 -0.12 -2.00 4.04
C PRO A 138 1.28 -2.48 3.61
N ASP A 139 1.81 -1.91 2.52
CA ASP A 139 3.23 -2.02 2.13
C ASP A 139 4.12 -1.02 2.88
N GLY A 140 5.43 -1.05 2.63
CA GLY A 140 6.41 -0.21 3.33
C GLY A 140 6.22 1.30 3.16
N LEU A 141 5.58 1.75 2.07
CA LEU A 141 5.19 3.16 1.91
C LEU A 141 3.96 3.50 2.77
N GLY A 142 3.21 2.51 3.22
CA GLY A 142 1.95 2.66 3.95
C GLY A 142 0.71 2.55 3.06
N THR A 143 0.84 2.09 1.82
CA THR A 143 -0.30 1.85 0.93
C THR A 143 -0.99 0.55 1.32
N THR A 144 -2.30 0.58 1.58
CA THR A 144 -3.10 -0.62 1.80
C THR A 144 -3.08 -1.52 0.57
N ARG A 145 -2.37 -2.65 0.63
CA ARG A 145 -2.27 -3.61 -0.48
C ARG A 145 -3.30 -4.72 -0.41
N ALA A 146 -3.76 -5.04 0.78
CA ALA A 146 -4.78 -6.03 1.00
C ALA A 146 -5.61 -5.73 2.24
N THR A 147 -6.82 -6.30 2.28
CA THR A 147 -7.62 -6.39 3.51
C THR A 147 -8.08 -7.81 3.74
N VAL A 148 -8.27 -8.17 5.01
CA VAL A 148 -8.76 -9.48 5.43
C VAL A 148 -9.93 -9.35 6.41
N ASN A 149 -10.83 -10.32 6.41
CA ASN A 149 -11.94 -10.38 7.36
C ASN A 149 -11.51 -10.98 8.72
N SER A 150 -12.46 -11.13 9.64
CA SER A 150 -12.24 -11.71 10.98
C SER A 150 -11.79 -13.18 10.98
N LEU A 151 -12.00 -13.90 9.88
CA LEU A 151 -11.50 -15.26 9.67
C LEU A 151 -10.12 -15.26 8.98
N GLN A 152 -9.49 -14.10 8.82
CA GLN A 152 -8.21 -13.88 8.13
C GLN A 152 -8.25 -14.24 6.63
N ALA A 153 -9.45 -14.33 6.04
CA ALA A 153 -9.58 -14.53 4.61
C ALA A 153 -9.44 -13.20 3.86
N LEU A 154 -8.71 -13.21 2.75
CA LEU A 154 -8.50 -12.06 1.86
C LEU A 154 -9.84 -11.55 1.29
N THR A 155 -10.17 -10.28 1.53
CA THR A 155 -11.39 -9.63 1.04
C THR A 155 -11.13 -8.64 -0.09
N SER A 156 -9.94 -8.03 -0.13
CA SER A 156 -9.54 -7.17 -1.23
C SER A 156 -8.03 -7.14 -1.47
N THR A 157 -7.64 -6.79 -2.69
CA THR A 157 -6.27 -6.36 -3.02
C THR A 157 -6.27 -5.08 -3.83
N LEU A 158 -5.21 -4.31 -3.69
CA LEU A 158 -4.95 -3.09 -4.45
C LEU A 158 -3.49 -3.07 -4.91
N THR A 159 -3.29 -2.81 -6.18
CA THR A 159 -1.99 -2.46 -6.75
C THR A 159 -2.10 -1.10 -7.40
N THR A 160 -1.19 -0.21 -7.03
CA THR A 160 -1.08 1.13 -7.58
C THR A 160 0.20 1.27 -8.39
N GLU A 161 0.24 2.27 -9.26
CA GLU A 161 1.51 2.82 -9.73
C GLU A 161 2.13 3.74 -8.67
N ALA A 162 3.29 4.31 -8.99
CA ALA A 162 4.13 5.05 -8.05
C ALA A 162 3.41 6.22 -7.37
N PHE A 163 2.55 6.94 -8.09
CA PHE A 163 1.78 8.07 -7.60
C PHE A 163 0.39 7.71 -7.05
N GLY A 164 0.12 6.42 -6.88
CA GLY A 164 -1.06 5.94 -6.17
C GLY A 164 -2.29 5.66 -7.05
N ASN A 165 -2.22 5.86 -8.37
CA ASN A 165 -3.31 5.47 -9.25
C ASN A 165 -3.44 3.95 -9.29
N ALA A 166 -4.64 3.42 -9.09
CA ALA A 166 -4.90 1.99 -9.11
C ALA A 166 -4.68 1.41 -10.52
N VAL A 167 -3.88 0.35 -10.63
CA VAL A 167 -3.64 -0.38 -11.89
C VAL A 167 -4.19 -1.80 -11.86
N ALA A 168 -4.42 -2.36 -10.67
CA ALA A 168 -5.17 -3.59 -10.48
C ALA A 168 -5.85 -3.58 -9.11
N GLN A 169 -7.06 -4.13 -9.05
CA GLN A 169 -7.81 -4.31 -7.81
C GLN A 169 -8.64 -5.58 -7.91
N TRP A 170 -8.85 -6.25 -6.78
CA TRP A 170 -9.71 -7.41 -6.66
C TRP A 170 -10.51 -7.33 -5.37
N GLY A 171 -11.73 -7.88 -5.38
CA GLY A 171 -12.60 -7.91 -4.22
C GLY A 171 -13.12 -6.52 -3.82
N SER A 172 -13.50 -6.37 -2.56
CA SER A 172 -14.05 -5.12 -2.03
C SER A 172 -13.58 -4.92 -0.60
N SER A 173 -13.23 -3.69 -0.27
CA SER A 173 -12.95 -3.25 1.09
C SER A 173 -13.82 -2.06 1.44
N ALA A 174 -14.23 -1.98 2.70
CA ALA A 174 -14.90 -0.81 3.22
C ALA A 174 -13.91 0.19 3.84
N ASN A 175 -12.62 -0.13 3.87
CA ASN A 175 -11.56 0.76 4.31
C ASN A 175 -11.29 1.86 3.26
N PRO A 176 -11.47 3.15 3.61
CA PRO A 176 -11.24 4.26 2.69
C PRO A 176 -9.75 4.64 2.60
N TYR A 177 -8.89 4.16 3.50
CA TYR A 177 -7.47 4.50 3.50
C TYR A 177 -6.69 3.59 2.54
N ARG A 178 -6.39 4.08 1.33
CA ARG A 178 -5.87 3.30 0.20
C ARG A 178 -4.37 3.55 -0.05
N PHE A 179 -4.02 4.25 -1.14
CA PHE A 179 -2.65 4.73 -1.40
C PHE A 179 -2.16 5.55 -0.22
N ALA A 180 -0.96 5.27 0.31
CA ALA A 180 -0.42 5.93 1.51
C ALA A 180 -1.42 6.00 2.69
N GLY A 181 -2.35 5.03 2.79
CA GLY A 181 -3.44 5.04 3.75
C GLY A 181 -2.98 5.04 5.22
N ALA A 182 -1.81 4.47 5.52
CA ALA A 182 -1.20 4.56 6.84
C ALA A 182 -0.92 6.02 7.29
N TRP A 183 -0.80 6.93 6.32
CA TRP A 183 -0.51 8.35 6.49
C TRP A 183 -1.76 9.23 6.31
N GLY A 184 -2.95 8.64 6.30
CA GLY A 184 -4.21 9.38 6.30
C GLY A 184 -4.80 9.70 4.93
N TYR A 185 -4.16 9.26 3.84
CA TYR A 185 -4.70 9.38 2.49
C TYR A 185 -5.98 8.55 2.35
N ARG A 186 -7.10 9.27 2.20
CA ARG A 186 -8.44 8.72 2.28
C ARG A 186 -9.20 8.91 0.96
N ASP A 187 -9.71 7.81 0.41
CA ASP A 187 -10.57 7.74 -0.77
C ASP A 187 -12.04 7.65 -0.34
N ASP A 188 -12.78 8.75 -0.49
CA ASP A 188 -14.24 8.80 -0.22
C ASP A 188 -15.08 8.84 -1.51
N GLY A 189 -14.45 8.59 -2.68
CA GLY A 189 -15.11 8.72 -3.99
C GLY A 189 -15.33 10.17 -4.43
N ASP A 190 -14.51 11.09 -3.93
CA ASP A 190 -14.65 12.54 -4.13
C ASP A 190 -14.04 12.98 -5.47
N ALA A 191 -14.66 12.55 -6.59
CA ALA A 191 -14.21 12.85 -7.96
C ALA A 191 -12.75 12.44 -8.23
N GLY A 192 -12.34 11.28 -7.71
CA GLY A 192 -10.99 10.72 -7.87
C GLY A 192 -9.94 11.37 -6.96
N LEU A 193 -10.34 12.22 -6.02
CA LEU A 193 -9.42 12.86 -5.08
C LEU A 193 -9.28 12.06 -3.78
N LEU A 194 -8.06 12.04 -3.27
CA LEU A 194 -7.74 11.56 -1.93
C LEU A 194 -7.63 12.75 -0.99
N HIS A 195 -8.34 12.71 0.13
CA HIS A 195 -8.17 13.69 1.21
C HIS A 195 -6.96 13.29 2.08
N VAL A 196 -6.06 14.24 2.35
CA VAL A 196 -4.93 14.06 3.25
C VAL A 196 -4.64 15.36 3.99
N GLY A 197 -4.66 15.32 5.33
CA GLY A 197 -4.39 16.47 6.18
C GLY A 197 -5.13 17.73 5.71
N ALA A 198 -4.37 18.72 5.23
CA ALA A 198 -4.90 20.01 4.79
C ALA A 198 -5.30 20.10 3.30
N ARG A 199 -5.00 19.08 2.47
CA ARG A 199 -5.15 19.17 1.01
C ARG A 199 -5.84 17.94 0.40
N TYR A 200 -6.18 18.09 -0.88
CA TYR A 200 -6.66 17.00 -1.72
C TYR A 200 -5.62 16.66 -2.78
N TYR A 201 -5.31 15.37 -2.88
CA TYR A 201 -4.33 14.80 -3.80
C TYR A 201 -5.05 14.05 -4.93
N ASP A 202 -4.58 14.24 -6.16
CA ASP A 202 -5.05 13.50 -7.32
C ASP A 202 -4.03 12.42 -7.72
N PRO A 203 -4.29 11.14 -7.42
CA PRO A 203 -3.39 10.05 -7.79
C PRO A 203 -3.30 9.82 -9.30
N GLN A 204 -4.33 10.14 -10.09
CA GLN A 204 -4.33 9.90 -11.54
C GLN A 204 -3.26 10.76 -12.24
N VAL A 205 -3.08 11.99 -11.77
CA VAL A 205 -2.08 12.93 -12.33
C VAL A 205 -0.87 13.13 -11.41
N GLY A 206 -0.93 12.64 -10.18
CA GLY A 206 0.18 12.61 -9.23
C GLY A 206 0.51 13.94 -8.57
N ARG A 207 -0.49 14.78 -8.26
CA ARG A 207 -0.26 16.13 -7.70
C ARG A 207 -1.41 16.62 -6.80
N PHE A 208 -1.14 17.64 -5.99
CA PHE A 208 -2.18 18.33 -5.22
C PHE A 208 -3.02 19.27 -6.11
N ILE A 209 -4.27 19.53 -5.73
CA ILE A 209 -5.19 20.39 -6.51
C ILE A 209 -5.25 21.85 -6.05
N SER A 210 -4.51 22.18 -5.00
CA SER A 210 -4.33 23.53 -4.49
C SER A 210 -2.85 23.78 -4.23
N ARG A 211 -2.45 25.05 -4.30
CA ARG A 211 -1.09 25.45 -3.94
C ARG A 211 -0.81 25.10 -2.49
N ASP A 212 0.44 24.74 -2.22
CA ASP A 212 0.92 24.64 -0.85
C ASP A 212 0.84 26.01 -0.16
N ALA A 213 0.33 26.02 1.08
CA ALA A 213 0.30 27.23 1.90
C ALA A 213 1.72 27.67 2.29
N VAL A 214 2.67 26.73 2.34
CA VAL A 214 4.08 27.03 2.51
C VAL A 214 4.68 27.30 1.13
N LEU A 215 5.06 28.55 0.89
CA LEU A 215 5.63 29.00 -0.39
C LEU A 215 6.80 28.09 -0.78
N SER A 216 6.66 27.43 -1.92
CA SER A 216 7.71 26.61 -2.51
C SER A 216 7.75 26.86 -4.01
N GLU A 217 8.91 26.61 -4.62
CA GLU A 217 9.10 26.69 -6.08
C GLU A 217 8.21 25.70 -6.85
N HIS A 218 7.65 24.69 -6.17
CA HIS A 218 6.81 23.64 -6.77
C HIS A 218 5.48 23.49 -6.00
N PRO A 219 4.50 24.38 -6.25
CA PRO A 219 3.35 24.57 -5.36
C PRO A 219 2.35 23.41 -5.34
N TYR A 220 2.38 22.52 -6.34
CA TYR A 220 1.46 21.39 -6.46
C TYR A 220 2.15 20.02 -6.36
N LEU A 221 3.48 20.00 -6.32
CA LEU A 221 4.28 18.80 -6.50
C LEU A 221 4.16 17.87 -5.29
N TYR A 222 3.92 16.58 -5.56
CA TYR A 222 3.93 15.55 -4.54
C TYR A 222 5.34 15.00 -4.34
N CYS A 223 5.85 15.10 -3.11
CA CYS A 223 7.06 14.42 -2.65
C CYS A 223 8.30 14.60 -3.55
N GLU A 224 8.48 15.77 -4.16
CA GLU A 224 9.62 16.05 -5.06
C GLU A 224 9.80 15.01 -6.18
N HIS A 225 8.70 14.38 -6.62
CA HIS A 225 8.71 13.27 -7.58
C HIS A 225 9.42 11.99 -7.11
N GLU A 226 9.58 11.79 -5.80
CA GLU A 226 10.01 10.53 -5.18
C GLU A 226 8.86 9.81 -4.45
N PRO A 227 7.73 9.52 -5.12
CA PRO A 227 6.52 9.04 -4.44
C PRO A 227 6.62 7.61 -3.91
N VAL A 228 7.70 6.88 -4.25
CA VAL A 228 7.96 5.51 -3.77
C VAL A 228 8.71 5.52 -2.43
N ASN A 229 9.52 6.56 -2.19
CA ASN A 229 10.39 6.66 -1.01
C ASN A 229 9.89 7.71 -0.01
N ARG A 230 8.96 8.56 -0.42
CA ARG A 230 8.45 9.68 0.36
C ARG A 230 6.93 9.73 0.34
N VAL A 231 6.40 10.27 1.43
CA VAL A 231 4.98 10.54 1.63
C VAL A 231 4.83 11.91 2.29
N ASP A 232 3.73 12.61 2.00
CA ASP A 232 3.34 13.86 2.67
C ASP A 232 2.09 13.60 3.54
N PRO A 233 2.25 13.22 4.83
CA PRO A 233 1.12 12.90 5.71
C PRO A 233 0.26 14.13 6.06
N SER A 234 0.85 15.33 6.01
CA SER A 234 0.19 16.56 6.45
C SER A 234 -0.59 17.23 5.33
N GLY A 235 -0.27 16.90 4.07
CA GLY A 235 -0.70 17.67 2.92
C GLY A 235 -0.19 19.11 2.99
N ARG A 236 0.94 19.38 3.63
CA ARG A 236 1.61 20.69 3.71
C ARG A 236 3.09 20.44 3.49
N LYS A 237 3.79 21.33 2.75
CA LYS A 237 5.26 21.34 2.73
C LYS A 237 5.76 21.90 4.05
N THR A 238 5.69 21.10 5.10
CA THR A 238 6.53 21.30 6.27
C THR A 238 7.57 20.20 6.22
N TYR A 239 8.85 20.53 6.46
CA TYR A 239 10.02 19.66 6.37
C TYR A 239 10.01 18.45 7.34
N GLU A 240 8.85 17.92 7.70
CA GLU A 240 8.67 16.64 8.39
C GLU A 240 8.78 15.50 7.37
N TRP A 241 9.96 15.35 6.77
CA TRP A 241 10.26 14.20 5.95
C TRP A 241 10.43 12.99 6.88
N LEU A 242 9.45 12.10 6.90
CA LEU A 242 9.74 10.72 7.26
C LEU A 242 10.38 10.09 6.02
N GLU A 243 11.72 10.06 5.96
CA GLU A 243 12.39 9.12 5.07
C GLU A 243 11.90 7.72 5.46
N VAL A 244 11.38 6.96 4.50
CA VAL A 244 11.08 5.53 4.69
C VAL A 244 12.42 4.79 4.76
N ALA A 245 13.21 5.05 5.80
CA ALA A 245 14.36 4.25 6.15
C ALA A 245 13.86 2.96 6.79
N GLY A 246 13.49 1.99 5.95
CA GLY A 246 13.27 0.59 6.37
C GLY A 246 12.30 0.41 7.54
N GLY A 247 11.23 1.21 7.59
CA GLY A 247 10.19 1.09 8.61
C GLY A 247 9.46 -0.24 8.48
N LEU A 248 9.88 -1.23 9.27
CA LEU A 248 9.14 -2.47 9.51
C LEU A 248 7.72 -2.11 9.95
N ILE A 249 6.75 -2.17 9.03
CA ILE A 249 5.35 -2.37 9.39
C ILE A 249 5.24 -3.81 9.89
N ALA A 250 5.62 -4.03 11.15
CA ALA A 250 5.35 -5.30 11.82
C ALA A 250 3.85 -5.35 12.14
N SER A 251 3.06 -5.98 11.26
CA SER A 251 1.71 -6.43 11.62
C SER A 251 1.86 -7.54 12.66
N VAL A 252 1.65 -7.23 13.94
CA VAL A 252 1.58 -8.23 15.01
C VAL A 252 0.25 -8.98 14.86
N GLY A 253 0.27 -10.07 14.09
CA GLY A 253 -0.76 -11.10 14.12
C GLY A 253 -0.44 -12.08 15.25
N GLY A 254 -0.95 -11.82 16.46
CA GLY A 254 -0.87 -12.77 17.56
C GLY A 254 -1.75 -13.99 17.28
N LEU A 255 -1.16 -15.15 16.99
CA LEU A 255 -1.85 -16.43 17.04
C LEU A 255 -1.78 -16.93 18.50
N VAL A 256 -2.86 -16.76 19.26
CA VAL A 256 -2.99 -17.33 20.61
C VAL A 256 -3.36 -18.81 20.47
N ALA A 257 -2.40 -19.71 20.69
CA ALA A 257 -2.71 -21.12 20.96
C ALA A 257 -2.88 -21.30 22.48
N ILE A 258 -4.13 -21.44 22.93
CA ILE A 258 -4.43 -21.87 24.31
C ILE A 258 -4.16 -23.37 24.38
N VAL A 259 -3.08 -23.78 25.04
CA VAL A 259 -2.92 -25.15 25.52
C VAL A 259 -2.76 -25.08 27.04
N ASN A 260 -3.72 -25.70 27.73
CA ASN A 260 -3.92 -25.68 29.17
C ASN A 260 -2.83 -26.54 29.86
N PRO A 261 -1.84 -25.99 30.60
CA PRO A 261 -0.87 -26.82 31.29
C PRO A 261 -1.32 -27.14 32.72
N PRO A 262 -1.02 -28.33 33.27
CA PRO A 262 -1.32 -28.67 34.66
C PRO A 262 -0.55 -27.76 35.64
N ALA A 263 -1.10 -27.63 36.86
CA ALA A 263 -0.59 -26.77 37.92
C ALA A 263 0.92 -26.97 38.18
N GLY A 264 1.72 -25.92 37.96
CA GLY A 264 3.13 -25.87 38.35
C GLY A 264 4.15 -25.37 37.32
N SER A 265 3.76 -24.92 36.12
CA SER A 265 4.72 -24.49 35.09
C SER A 265 4.99 -22.98 35.09
N VAL A 266 6.27 -22.59 35.07
CA VAL A 266 6.75 -21.22 34.81
C VAL A 266 6.67 -20.95 33.31
N ILE A 267 6.02 -19.85 32.90
CA ILE A 267 5.91 -19.44 31.50
C ILE A 267 7.24 -18.79 31.06
N ALA A 268 7.98 -19.45 30.18
CA ALA A 268 9.13 -18.87 29.50
C ALA A 268 8.69 -18.22 28.18
N PHE A 269 8.89 -16.90 28.04
CA PHE A 269 8.77 -16.20 26.77
C PHE A 269 9.94 -16.61 25.86
N VAL A 270 9.67 -17.25 24.73
CA VAL A 270 10.67 -17.45 23.67
C VAL A 270 10.58 -16.24 22.72
N GLY A 271 11.56 -15.34 22.83
CA GLY A 271 11.76 -14.25 21.88
C GLY A 271 12.25 -14.79 20.54
N ALA A 272 11.57 -14.41 19.45
CA ALA A 272 11.96 -14.76 18.10
C ALA A 272 12.90 -13.70 17.49
N LEU A 273 14.04 -14.23 17.07
CA LEU A 273 15.20 -13.74 16.34
C LEU A 273 14.99 -12.62 15.29
N VAL A 274 15.81 -11.57 15.40
CA VAL A 274 16.08 -10.53 14.40
C VAL A 274 17.09 -11.04 13.38
N GLY A 275 16.85 -10.81 12.08
CA GLY A 275 17.83 -11.08 11.02
C GLY A 275 17.61 -10.20 9.79
N GLY A 276 18.67 -9.50 9.36
CA GLY A 276 18.74 -8.76 8.10
C GLY A 276 19.83 -7.68 8.07
N ILE A 277 21.07 -8.06 7.73
CA ILE A 277 22.27 -7.22 7.62
C ILE A 277 22.48 -6.70 6.19
N GLY A 278 22.98 -5.47 6.07
CA GLY A 278 23.95 -5.03 5.05
C GLY A 278 23.95 -3.50 4.86
N LEU A 279 25.05 -2.73 4.95
CA LEU A 279 26.48 -2.94 5.19
C LEU A 279 27.07 -1.57 5.60
N GLY A 280 28.05 -1.54 6.52
CA GLY A 280 28.79 -0.29 6.82
C GLY A 280 29.67 -0.33 8.08
N LEU A 281 30.68 -1.21 8.08
CA LEU A 281 32.00 -1.15 8.76
C LEU A 281 32.15 -0.44 10.14
N HIS A 282 32.84 -1.14 11.05
CA HIS A 282 33.59 -0.65 12.24
C HIS A 282 33.05 -0.85 13.68
N LEU A 283 32.46 -2.00 14.01
CA LEU A 283 32.30 -2.43 15.43
C LEU A 283 32.58 -3.94 15.64
N GLY A 284 33.49 -4.52 14.85
CA GLY A 284 33.81 -5.94 14.84
C GLY A 284 34.84 -6.42 15.88
N GLU A 285 35.49 -5.52 16.63
CA GLU A 285 36.56 -5.90 17.57
C GLU A 285 36.22 -5.70 19.05
N LEU A 286 34.98 -5.31 19.39
CA LEU A 286 34.60 -5.02 20.79
C LEU A 286 33.61 -6.02 21.42
N ILE A 287 33.23 -7.08 20.70
CA ILE A 287 32.28 -8.10 21.19
C ILE A 287 32.87 -9.52 21.17
N ALA A 288 34.01 -9.74 20.48
CA ALA A 288 34.63 -11.07 20.42
C ALA A 288 35.33 -11.51 21.72
N ASP A 289 35.78 -10.57 22.57
CA ASP A 289 36.50 -10.89 23.82
C ASP A 289 35.61 -10.94 25.08
N ALA A 290 34.30 -10.69 24.96
CA ALA A 290 33.40 -10.60 26.11
C ALA A 290 32.46 -11.80 26.30
N LEU A 291 32.43 -12.78 25.36
CA LEU A 291 31.39 -13.80 25.35
C LEU A 291 31.85 -15.27 25.31
N PHE A 292 33.12 -15.61 25.03
CA PHE A 292 33.57 -17.03 25.03
C PHE A 292 35.07 -17.20 25.34
N PRO A 293 35.48 -17.59 26.56
CA PRO A 293 36.77 -18.26 26.75
C PRO A 293 36.67 -19.65 26.14
N ILE A 294 37.55 -19.97 25.19
CA ILE A 294 37.59 -21.26 24.50
C ILE A 294 38.28 -22.27 25.41
N ASP A 295 37.58 -23.37 25.76
CA ASP A 295 38.23 -24.63 26.11
C ASP A 295 37.83 -25.66 25.03
N GLU A 296 38.79 -25.98 24.17
CA GLU A 296 38.65 -27.02 23.15
C GLU A 296 38.84 -28.40 23.79
N GLU A 297 37.76 -29.14 24.04
CA GLU A 297 37.87 -30.60 24.09
C GLU A 297 36.55 -31.31 23.75
N HIS A 298 36.63 -32.20 22.75
CA HIS A 298 35.72 -33.30 22.39
C HIS A 298 34.43 -32.98 21.60
N LEU A 299 34.54 -33.01 20.26
CA LEU A 299 33.39 -33.35 19.40
C LEU A 299 33.79 -34.42 18.36
N TYR A 300 33.59 -35.69 18.72
CA TYR A 300 33.40 -36.76 17.73
C TYR A 300 32.04 -37.42 17.99
N ILE A 301 31.14 -37.37 17.01
CA ILE A 301 29.88 -38.11 17.01
C ILE A 301 29.69 -38.72 15.60
N PRO A 302 29.62 -40.05 15.46
CA PRO A 302 29.46 -40.71 14.15
C PRO A 302 28.01 -40.60 13.61
N PRO A 303 27.80 -40.77 12.29
CA PRO A 303 26.48 -40.56 11.67
C PRO A 303 25.44 -41.64 12.07
N PRO A 304 24.15 -41.27 12.21
CA PRO A 304 23.10 -42.19 12.66
C PRO A 304 22.56 -43.11 11.55
N SER A 305 22.12 -44.30 11.97
CA SER A 305 21.62 -45.44 11.20
C SER A 305 20.25 -45.20 10.53
N ILE A 306 20.10 -45.64 9.28
CA ILE A 306 18.86 -45.58 8.49
C ILE A 306 17.93 -46.76 8.87
N PRO A 307 16.65 -46.53 9.23
CA PRO A 307 15.69 -47.60 9.48
C PRO A 307 15.12 -48.20 8.17
N PRO A 308 14.73 -49.50 8.14
CA PRO A 308 14.31 -50.20 6.93
C PRO A 308 12.90 -49.80 6.43
N VAL A 309 12.74 -49.80 5.11
CA VAL A 309 11.51 -49.44 4.38
C VAL A 309 10.45 -50.56 4.47
N PRO A 310 9.15 -50.26 4.72
CA PRO A 310 8.09 -51.27 4.74
C PRO A 310 7.77 -51.82 3.35
N GLN A 311 7.53 -53.14 3.25
CA GLN A 311 7.12 -53.82 2.01
C GLN A 311 5.60 -53.69 1.77
N PRO A 312 5.13 -53.52 0.52
CA PRO A 312 3.70 -53.49 0.20
C PRO A 312 3.03 -54.88 0.29
N PRO A 313 1.69 -54.93 0.51
CA PRO A 313 0.96 -56.18 0.74
C PRO A 313 0.88 -57.08 -0.51
N ARG A 314 0.98 -58.39 -0.27
CA ARG A 314 0.91 -59.49 -1.24
C ARG A 314 -0.52 -59.61 -1.79
N SER A 315 -0.70 -59.45 -3.10
CA SER A 315 -1.91 -59.88 -3.82
C SER A 315 -1.84 -61.37 -4.12
N SER A 316 -2.93 -62.08 -3.86
CA SER A 316 -3.14 -63.50 -4.12
C SER A 316 -3.42 -63.80 -5.60
N GLU A 317 -3.02 -65.00 -6.02
CA GLU A 317 -3.36 -65.75 -7.25
C GLU A 317 -2.54 -65.33 -8.49
N ASP A 318 -1.47 -66.04 -8.83
CA ASP A 318 -1.35 -67.38 -9.46
C ASP A 318 -1.49 -67.35 -10.99
N ASP A 319 -0.63 -68.17 -11.58
CA ASP A 319 -0.61 -68.69 -12.94
C ASP A 319 0.21 -67.99 -14.04
N GLY A 320 1.13 -68.80 -14.57
CA GLY A 320 2.23 -68.38 -15.41
C GLY A 320 1.82 -68.00 -16.83
N ARG A 321 2.51 -66.99 -17.37
CA ARG A 321 2.81 -66.86 -18.81
C ARG A 321 3.95 -65.86 -19.01
N LEU A 322 5.04 -66.38 -19.54
CA LEU A 322 6.19 -65.62 -20.04
C LEU A 322 5.76 -64.78 -21.24
N LEU A 323 6.02 -63.47 -21.20
CA LEU A 323 6.07 -62.62 -22.40
C LEU A 323 7.37 -61.78 -22.40
N PRO A 324 7.99 -61.58 -23.57
CA PRO A 324 9.39 -61.13 -23.74
C PRO A 324 9.61 -59.60 -23.58
N PRO A 325 10.87 -59.14 -23.45
CA PRO A 325 11.18 -57.77 -23.04
C PRO A 325 10.93 -56.74 -24.16
N TRP A 326 10.23 -55.66 -23.80
CA TRP A 326 10.11 -54.45 -24.62
C TRP A 326 11.00 -53.33 -24.07
N HIS A 327 11.65 -52.67 -25.01
CA HIS A 327 12.59 -51.55 -24.92
C HIS A 327 12.01 -50.32 -24.19
N ASP A 328 12.76 -49.72 -23.25
CA ASP A 328 12.44 -48.39 -22.68
C ASP A 328 13.41 -47.31 -23.22
N PRO A 329 12.90 -46.24 -23.88
CA PRO A 329 13.64 -45.29 -24.71
C PRO A 329 14.32 -44.09 -24.01
N LEU A 330 14.87 -44.21 -22.80
CA LEU A 330 15.54 -43.08 -22.12
C LEU A 330 17.01 -43.30 -21.76
N ASN A 331 17.76 -44.09 -22.55
CA ASN A 331 19.22 -44.09 -22.50
C ASN A 331 19.79 -42.82 -23.18
N PRO A 332 20.45 -41.90 -22.44
CA PRO A 332 20.95 -40.64 -22.99
C PRO A 332 22.26 -40.77 -23.81
N TYR A 333 22.70 -41.99 -24.15
CA TYR A 333 23.87 -42.24 -25.01
C TYR A 333 23.50 -42.94 -26.33
N ALA A 334 22.49 -42.44 -27.03
CA ALA A 334 22.22 -42.84 -28.42
C ALA A 334 22.73 -41.76 -29.40
N PRO A 335 23.56 -42.11 -30.40
CA PRO A 335 24.08 -41.16 -31.38
C PRO A 335 22.97 -40.64 -32.30
N THR A 336 22.87 -39.32 -32.45
CA THR A 336 21.96 -38.63 -33.39
C THR A 336 22.31 -38.94 -34.85
N PRO A 337 21.38 -39.43 -35.68
CA PRO A 337 21.57 -39.47 -37.12
C PRO A 337 21.18 -38.14 -37.76
N THR A 338 22.13 -37.56 -38.49
CA THR A 338 21.94 -36.49 -39.47
C THR A 338 21.12 -36.98 -40.66
N LEU A 339 20.19 -36.17 -41.17
CA LEU A 339 19.82 -36.22 -42.59
C LEU A 339 19.35 -34.86 -43.10
N SER A 340 19.88 -34.57 -44.28
CA SER A 340 19.82 -33.38 -45.11
C SER A 340 18.75 -33.48 -46.19
N MET A 341 18.33 -32.30 -46.66
CA MET A 341 17.35 -31.95 -47.72
C MET A 341 15.88 -32.07 -47.35
#